data_AF-A0A2K9C4G2-F1
#
_entry.id   AF-A0A2K9C4G2-F1
#
_cell.length_a   1.000
_cell.length_b   1.000
_cell.length_c   1.000
_cell.angle_alpha   90.00
_cell.angle_beta   90.00
_cell.angle_gamma   90.00
#
_symmetry.space_group_name_H-M   'P 1'
#
loop_
_entity.id
_entity.type
_entity.pdbx_description
1 polymer ?
#
loop_
_entity_poly.entity_id
_entity_poly.type
_entity_poly.pdbx_seq_one_letter_code
_entity_poly.pdbx_strand_id
1 'polypeptide(L)'
;MLLMLSLFEVRALVATRTAGLGSAEMSPALVQLGRELYRLDEVDRVAAQHIRELRTSNPHGLIDEVEIHLAYRAGLVRPLGLPAQARYMYHRIFSDVNDARLRDAARTILQAETNARIADSLAQHGFWIDFLRETFAQQYEALNQPYHDRLETLLLPEEGANEKQVIEAVGMLADERSAAERELTLTLTLGLLTEHPWRGVL
;
A
#
# COMPACT_ATOMS: atom_id res chain seq x y z
N MET A 1 14.31 -4.28 -11.97
CA MET A 1 13.13 -3.40 -12.16
C MET A 1 11.96 -4.13 -11.52
N LEU A 2 11.47 -3.66 -10.36
CA LEU A 2 10.35 -4.27 -9.64
C LEU A 2 9.11 -4.30 -10.54
N LEU A 3 8.43 -5.44 -10.61
CA LEU A 3 7.14 -5.57 -11.28
C LEU A 3 5.98 -4.99 -10.44
N MET A 4 6.20 -3.91 -9.68
CA MET A 4 5.10 -3.25 -8.95
C MET A 4 3.93 -2.95 -9.92
N LEU A 5 2.70 -3.18 -9.45
CA LEU A 5 1.53 -2.73 -10.22
C LEU A 5 1.72 -1.25 -10.52
N SER A 6 1.58 -0.88 -11.79
CA SER A 6 1.60 0.52 -12.16
C SER A 6 0.44 1.26 -11.50
N LEU A 7 0.56 2.57 -11.31
CA LEU A 7 -0.53 3.41 -10.80
C LEU A 7 -1.84 3.22 -11.61
N PHE A 8 -1.73 3.00 -12.92
CA PHE A 8 -2.89 2.73 -13.78
C PHE A 8 -3.57 1.40 -13.47
N GLU A 9 -2.80 0.34 -13.21
CA GLU A 9 -3.39 -0.96 -12.87
C GLU A 9 -4.07 -0.92 -11.49
N VAL A 10 -3.45 -0.25 -10.51
CA VAL A 10 -4.08 -0.02 -9.20
C VAL A 10 -5.39 0.77 -9.36
N ARG A 11 -5.39 1.85 -10.15
CA ARG A 11 -6.62 2.62 -10.42
C ARG A 11 -7.68 1.80 -11.15
N ALA A 12 -7.30 0.95 -12.09
CA ALA A 12 -8.22 0.06 -12.79
C ALA A 12 -8.83 -0.98 -11.84
N LEU A 13 -8.03 -1.54 -10.92
CA LEU A 13 -8.52 -2.43 -9.88
C LEU A 13 -9.50 -1.72 -8.95
N VAL A 14 -9.17 -0.52 -8.47
CA VAL A 14 -10.07 0.30 -7.65
C VAL A 14 -11.39 0.51 -8.38
N ALA A 15 -11.35 1.04 -9.61
CA ALA A 15 -12.54 1.32 -10.41
C ALA A 15 -13.40 0.07 -10.65
N THR A 16 -12.77 -1.07 -10.95
CA THR A 16 -13.49 -2.34 -11.17
C THR A 16 -14.12 -2.86 -9.89
N ARG A 17 -13.44 -2.72 -8.74
CA ARG A 17 -13.90 -3.20 -7.44
C ARG A 17 -15.01 -2.34 -6.84
N THR A 18 -15.01 -1.03 -7.12
CA THR A 18 -15.99 -0.09 -6.57
C THR A 18 -17.12 0.24 -7.53
N ALA A 19 -17.07 -0.21 -8.78
CA ALA A 19 -18.12 0.03 -9.77
C ALA A 19 -19.49 -0.44 -9.27
N GLY A 20 -20.42 0.52 -9.14
CA GLY A 20 -21.80 0.24 -8.74
C GLY A 20 -22.01 0.00 -7.24
N LEU A 21 -20.97 0.10 -6.41
CA LEU A 21 -21.10 -0.05 -4.95
C LEU A 21 -21.73 1.19 -4.31
N GLY A 22 -22.59 0.97 -3.32
CA GLY A 22 -23.03 2.02 -2.41
C GLY A 22 -21.95 2.40 -1.40
N SER A 23 -22.14 3.53 -0.70
CA SER A 23 -21.19 4.01 0.33
C SER A 23 -20.89 2.95 1.41
N ALA A 24 -21.89 2.17 1.83
CA ALA A 24 -21.71 1.13 2.85
C ALA A 24 -20.85 -0.07 2.38
N GLU A 25 -20.78 -0.32 1.07
CA GLU A 25 -20.05 -1.47 0.50
C GLU A 25 -18.64 -1.07 0.04
N MET A 26 -18.38 0.23 -0.10
CA MET A 26 -17.09 0.76 -0.55
C MET A 26 -15.95 0.46 0.43
N SER A 27 -16.17 0.70 1.73
CA SER A 27 -15.16 0.44 2.78
C SER A 27 -14.66 -1.01 2.79
N PRO A 28 -15.54 -2.04 2.89
CA PRO A 28 -15.07 -3.43 2.89
C PRO A 28 -14.39 -3.82 1.57
N ALA A 29 -14.85 -3.30 0.43
CA ALA A 29 -14.24 -3.59 -0.88
C ALA A 29 -12.82 -3.02 -0.98
N LEU A 30 -12.60 -1.78 -0.55
CA LEU A 30 -11.29 -1.14 -0.58
C LEU A 30 -10.33 -1.71 0.47
N VAL A 31 -10.82 -2.10 1.65
CA VAL A 31 -10.02 -2.82 2.65
C VAL A 31 -9.54 -4.16 2.09
N GLN A 32 -10.43 -4.90 1.43
CA GLN A 32 -10.07 -6.17 0.80
C GLN A 32 -9.01 -5.95 -0.29
N LEU A 33 -9.20 -4.96 -1.17
CA LEU A 33 -8.21 -4.61 -2.20
C LEU A 33 -6.86 -4.21 -1.56
N GLY A 34 -6.86 -3.47 -0.47
CA GLY A 34 -5.66 -3.12 0.29
C GLY A 34 -4.86 -4.33 0.76
N ARG A 35 -5.54 -5.34 1.31
CA ARG A 35 -4.90 -6.61 1.71
C ARG A 35 -4.33 -7.36 0.51
N GLU A 36 -5.06 -7.40 -0.60
CA GLU A 36 -4.61 -8.04 -1.84
C GLU A 36 -3.34 -7.39 -2.40
N LEU A 37 -3.28 -6.05 -2.40
CA LEU A 37 -2.11 -5.28 -2.82
C LEU A 37 -0.92 -5.48 -1.87
N TYR A 38 -1.13 -5.42 -0.55
CA TYR A 38 -0.09 -5.70 0.44
C TYR A 38 0.54 -7.08 0.22
N ARG A 39 -0.28 -8.12 0.03
CA ARG A 39 0.22 -9.48 -0.21
C ARG A 39 1.00 -9.57 -1.51
N LEU A 40 0.56 -8.87 -2.55
CA LEU A 40 1.29 -8.83 -3.82
C LEU A 40 2.67 -8.18 -3.67
N ASP A 41 2.78 -7.10 -2.91
CA ASP A 41 4.06 -6.46 -2.61
C ASP A 41 4.99 -7.39 -1.80
N GLU A 42 4.45 -8.13 -0.83
CA GLU A 42 5.22 -9.14 -0.08
C GLU A 42 5.70 -10.28 -1.00
N VAL A 43 4.87 -10.72 -1.96
CA VAL A 43 5.28 -11.70 -2.98
C VAL A 43 6.44 -11.19 -3.82
N ASP A 44 6.40 -9.91 -4.24
CA ASP A 44 7.49 -9.30 -4.99
C ASP A 44 8.78 -9.19 -4.16
N ARG A 45 8.67 -8.89 -2.87
CA ARG A 45 9.81 -8.86 -1.94
C ARG A 45 10.46 -10.24 -1.82
N VAL A 46 9.66 -11.30 -1.68
CA VAL A 46 10.15 -12.68 -1.62
C VAL A 46 10.83 -13.08 -2.94
N ALA A 47 10.23 -12.76 -4.09
CA ALA A 47 10.83 -13.03 -5.40
C ALA A 47 12.17 -12.28 -5.57
N ALA A 48 12.23 -11.01 -5.18
CA ALA A 48 13.46 -10.22 -5.23
C ALA A 48 14.54 -10.77 -4.29
N GLN A 49 14.16 -11.31 -3.13
CA GLN A 49 15.10 -12.00 -2.23
C GLN A 49 15.65 -13.27 -2.89
N HIS A 50 14.79 -14.09 -3.49
CA HIS A 50 15.23 -15.30 -4.19
C HIS A 50 16.21 -14.98 -5.33
N ILE A 51 15.95 -13.94 -6.12
CA ILE A 51 16.87 -13.46 -7.16
C ILE A 51 18.23 -13.05 -6.57
N ARG A 52 18.25 -12.37 -5.41
CA ARG A 52 19.52 -12.00 -4.74
C ARG A 52 20.29 -13.25 -4.30
N GLU A 53 19.61 -14.24 -3.72
CA GLU A 53 20.22 -15.52 -3.33
C GLU A 53 20.81 -16.26 -4.54
N LEU A 54 20.08 -16.32 -5.67
CA LEU A 54 20.55 -16.93 -6.91
C LEU A 54 21.79 -16.22 -7.45
N ARG A 55 21.81 -14.87 -7.47
CA ARG A 55 22.97 -14.07 -7.89
C ARG A 55 24.20 -14.34 -7.03
N THR A 56 24.04 -14.51 -5.73
CA THR A 56 25.15 -14.85 -4.83
C THR A 56 25.68 -16.26 -5.11
N SER A 57 24.79 -17.23 -5.35
CA SER A 57 25.19 -18.63 -5.59
C SER A 57 25.72 -18.89 -7.01
N ASN A 58 25.30 -18.10 -7.99
CA ASN A 58 25.70 -18.22 -9.38
C ASN A 58 25.97 -16.83 -10.00
N PRO A 59 27.09 -16.16 -9.66
CA PRO A 59 27.36 -14.78 -10.07
C PRO A 59 27.47 -14.55 -11.58
N HIS A 60 27.76 -15.61 -12.34
CA HIS A 60 27.96 -15.57 -13.79
C HIS A 60 26.82 -16.24 -14.57
N GLY A 61 25.79 -16.72 -13.86
CA GLY A 61 24.61 -17.34 -14.47
C GLY A 61 23.66 -16.31 -15.07
N LEU A 62 23.00 -16.69 -16.16
CA LEU A 62 21.84 -15.94 -16.66
C LEU A 62 20.65 -16.25 -15.75
N ILE A 63 20.15 -15.23 -15.05
CA ILE A 63 18.96 -15.31 -14.19
C ILE A 63 17.86 -14.51 -14.85
N ASP A 64 16.77 -15.17 -15.23
CA ASP A 64 15.57 -14.49 -15.70
C ASP A 64 14.75 -13.98 -14.50
N GLU A 65 15.02 -12.74 -14.11
CA GLU A 65 14.31 -12.09 -12.99
C GLU A 65 12.82 -11.94 -13.25
N VAL A 66 12.43 -11.67 -14.51
CA VAL A 66 11.03 -11.47 -14.88
C VAL A 66 10.28 -12.78 -14.66
N GLU A 67 10.80 -13.87 -15.21
CA GLU A 67 10.22 -15.20 -15.06
C GLU A 67 10.06 -15.61 -13.60
N ILE A 68 11.05 -15.36 -12.74
CA ILE A 68 10.95 -15.66 -11.30
C ILE A 68 9.80 -14.88 -10.67
N HIS A 69 9.70 -13.57 -10.91
CA HIS A 69 8.59 -12.77 -10.39
C HIS A 69 7.23 -13.28 -10.90
N LEU A 70 7.14 -13.62 -12.19
CA LEU A 70 5.90 -14.16 -12.77
C LEU A 70 5.50 -15.50 -12.15
N ALA A 71 6.47 -16.37 -11.89
CA ALA A 71 6.21 -17.66 -11.27
C ALA A 71 5.68 -17.52 -9.84
N TYR A 72 6.28 -16.63 -9.04
CA TYR A 72 5.77 -16.33 -7.69
C TYR A 72 4.35 -15.76 -7.72
N ARG A 73 4.10 -14.74 -8.55
CA ARG A 73 2.78 -14.12 -8.66
C ARG A 73 1.72 -15.11 -9.13
N ALA A 74 1.98 -15.84 -10.22
CA ALA A 74 1.07 -16.82 -10.78
C ALA A 74 0.83 -18.00 -9.82
N GLY A 75 1.89 -18.49 -9.15
CA GLY A 75 1.83 -19.57 -8.18
C GLY A 75 1.06 -19.22 -6.91
N LEU A 76 1.05 -17.94 -6.53
CA LEU A 76 0.48 -17.47 -5.26
C LEU A 76 -0.87 -16.77 -5.39
N VAL A 77 -1.43 -16.62 -6.60
CA VAL A 77 -2.77 -16.01 -6.81
C VAL A 77 -3.82 -16.64 -5.91
N ARG A 78 -4.01 -17.96 -5.99
CA ARG A 78 -5.03 -18.65 -5.19
C ARG A 78 -4.64 -18.72 -3.70
N PRO A 79 -3.41 -19.17 -3.32
CA PRO A 79 -3.02 -19.27 -1.91
C PRO A 79 -3.14 -17.97 -1.11
N LEU A 80 -2.92 -16.81 -1.73
CA LEU A 80 -2.93 -15.52 -1.06
C LEU A 80 -4.13 -14.64 -1.43
N GLY A 81 -4.96 -15.08 -2.38
CA GLY A 81 -6.06 -14.27 -2.92
C GLY A 81 -5.56 -13.00 -3.63
N LEU A 82 -4.44 -13.08 -4.35
CA LEU A 82 -3.88 -11.92 -5.06
C LEU A 82 -4.85 -11.42 -6.15
N PRO A 83 -4.79 -10.13 -6.52
CA PRO A 83 -5.66 -9.63 -7.59
C PRO A 83 -5.31 -10.38 -8.88
N ALA A 84 -6.34 -10.90 -9.56
CA ALA A 84 -6.14 -11.71 -10.75
C ALA A 84 -5.47 -10.87 -11.86
N GLN A 85 -4.23 -11.19 -12.20
CA GLN A 85 -3.51 -10.52 -13.27
C GLN A 85 -3.74 -11.30 -14.58
N ALA A 86 -4.43 -10.68 -15.54
CA ALA A 86 -4.86 -11.30 -16.80
C ALA A 86 -3.72 -11.89 -17.66
N ARG A 87 -2.47 -11.45 -17.48
CA ARG A 87 -1.33 -11.79 -18.36
C ARG A 87 -0.54 -13.03 -17.95
N TYR A 88 -0.71 -13.57 -16.74
CA TYR A 88 0.28 -14.50 -16.16
C TYR A 88 -0.19 -15.95 -15.98
N MET A 89 -1.43 -16.26 -16.40
CA MET A 89 -2.01 -17.60 -16.22
C MET A 89 -1.36 -18.69 -17.10
N TYR A 90 -0.48 -18.34 -18.05
CA TYR A 90 0.15 -19.26 -19.00
C TYR A 90 1.62 -19.65 -18.70
N HIS A 91 2.29 -19.02 -17.74
CA HIS A 91 3.76 -19.12 -17.58
C HIS A 91 4.26 -20.18 -16.58
N ARG A 92 3.46 -21.20 -16.26
CA ARG A 92 3.79 -22.17 -15.19
C ARG A 92 4.95 -23.14 -15.51
N ILE A 93 5.60 -23.03 -16.67
CA ILE A 93 6.42 -24.12 -17.23
C ILE A 93 7.93 -23.89 -17.11
N PHE A 94 8.42 -22.68 -16.82
CA PHE A 94 9.82 -22.36 -17.13
C PHE A 94 10.72 -21.87 -15.99
N SER A 95 10.19 -21.58 -14.79
CA SER A 95 11.05 -21.10 -13.67
C SER A 95 11.49 -22.21 -12.70
N ASP A 96 12.71 -22.14 -12.17
CA ASP A 96 13.23 -22.94 -11.03
C ASP A 96 12.49 -22.72 -9.68
N VAL A 97 11.35 -22.01 -9.68
CA VAL A 97 10.52 -21.82 -8.49
C VAL A 97 9.67 -23.07 -8.26
N ASN A 98 10.16 -23.97 -7.41
CA ASN A 98 9.43 -25.19 -7.05
C ASN A 98 8.23 -24.94 -6.12
N ASP A 99 7.28 -25.87 -6.11
CA ASP A 99 6.06 -25.77 -5.30
C ASP A 99 6.31 -25.68 -3.79
N ALA A 100 7.41 -26.27 -3.29
CA ALA A 100 7.76 -26.20 -1.88
C ALA A 100 8.11 -24.76 -1.46
N ARG A 101 8.86 -24.05 -2.31
CA ARG A 101 9.22 -22.64 -2.12
C ARG A 101 8.00 -21.73 -2.20
N LEU A 102 7.06 -22.01 -3.11
CA LEU A 102 5.78 -21.28 -3.18
C LEU A 102 4.96 -21.48 -1.90
N ARG A 103 4.81 -22.72 -1.41
CA ARG A 103 4.09 -22.99 -0.15
C ARG A 103 4.74 -22.30 1.05
N ASP A 104 6.07 -22.31 1.11
CA ASP A 104 6.81 -21.65 2.19
C ASP A 104 6.66 -20.13 2.15
N ALA A 105 6.74 -19.54 0.96
CA ALA A 105 6.46 -18.12 0.74
C ALA A 105 5.04 -17.74 1.18
N ALA A 106 4.03 -18.51 0.75
CA ALA A 106 2.64 -18.27 1.14
C ALA A 106 2.47 -18.28 2.67
N ARG A 107 3.02 -19.30 3.33
CA ARG A 107 2.98 -19.44 4.79
C ARG A 107 3.65 -18.26 5.48
N THR A 108 4.84 -17.88 5.04
CA THR A 108 5.60 -16.78 5.63
C THR A 108 4.85 -15.46 5.52
N ILE A 109 4.27 -15.16 4.35
CA ILE A 109 3.50 -13.93 4.12
C ILE A 109 2.27 -13.89 5.02
N LEU A 110 1.50 -14.98 5.09
CA LEU A 110 0.30 -15.04 5.95
C LEU A 110 0.64 -14.95 7.44
N GLN A 111 1.75 -15.53 7.88
CA GLN A 111 2.19 -15.45 9.28
C GLN A 111 2.70 -14.06 9.66
N ALA A 112 3.32 -13.35 8.72
CA ALA A 112 3.81 -11.99 8.92
C ALA A 112 2.70 -10.94 8.76
N GLU A 113 1.55 -11.28 8.18
CA GLU A 113 0.46 -10.35 7.96
C GLU A 113 -0.18 -9.90 9.28
N THR A 114 -0.13 -8.59 9.52
CA THR A 114 -0.82 -7.94 10.64
C THR A 114 -1.58 -6.72 10.14
N ASN A 115 -2.63 -6.32 10.85
CA ASN A 115 -3.36 -5.10 10.52
C ASN A 115 -2.45 -3.86 10.54
N ALA A 116 -1.44 -3.82 11.42
CA ALA A 116 -0.45 -2.74 11.45
C ALA A 116 0.35 -2.65 10.14
N ARG A 117 0.90 -3.77 9.65
CA ARG A 117 1.67 -3.79 8.40
C ARG A 117 0.81 -3.45 7.18
N ILE A 118 -0.44 -3.91 7.17
CA ILE A 118 -1.39 -3.56 6.11
C ILE A 118 -1.74 -2.07 6.18
N ALA A 119 -1.94 -1.51 7.37
CA ALA A 119 -2.21 -0.09 7.55
C ALA A 119 -1.05 0.78 7.05
N ASP A 120 0.19 0.42 7.39
CA ASP A 120 1.39 1.12 6.91
C ASP A 120 1.53 1.06 5.39
N SER A 121 1.15 -0.06 4.77
CA SER A 121 1.12 -0.23 3.32
C SER A 121 0.01 0.62 2.68
N LEU A 122 -1.22 0.51 3.18
CA LEU A 122 -2.39 1.27 2.70
C LEU A 122 -2.19 2.78 2.79
N ALA A 123 -1.54 3.26 3.85
CA ALA A 123 -1.21 4.67 4.03
C ALA A 123 -0.27 5.25 2.96
N GLN A 124 0.35 4.40 2.12
CA GLN A 124 1.19 4.83 1.00
C GLN A 124 0.41 4.89 -0.34
N HIS A 125 -0.82 4.40 -0.38
CA HIS A 125 -1.62 4.34 -1.59
C HIS A 125 -2.57 5.55 -1.70
N GLY A 126 -2.40 6.34 -2.77
CA GLY A 126 -3.23 7.54 -3.00
C GLY A 126 -4.73 7.26 -2.99
N PHE A 127 -5.20 6.18 -3.63
CA PHE A 127 -6.63 5.84 -3.65
C PHE A 127 -7.23 5.66 -2.25
N TRP A 128 -6.42 5.16 -1.30
CA TRP A 128 -6.85 4.91 0.06
C TRP A 128 -6.92 6.21 0.87
N ILE A 129 -5.90 7.07 0.70
CA ILE A 129 -5.89 8.41 1.29
C ILE A 129 -7.08 9.23 0.79
N ASP A 130 -7.35 9.21 -0.52
CA ASP A 130 -8.48 9.91 -1.14
C ASP A 130 -9.80 9.41 -0.55
N PHE A 131 -10.00 8.09 -0.49
CA PHE A 131 -11.17 7.47 0.13
C PHE A 131 -11.36 7.89 1.60
N LEU A 132 -10.29 7.90 2.41
CA LEU A 132 -10.37 8.31 3.81
C LEU A 132 -10.70 9.79 3.97
N ARG A 133 -10.10 10.66 3.14
CA ARG A 133 -10.39 12.10 3.16
C ARG A 133 -11.82 12.40 2.76
N GLU A 134 -12.38 11.66 1.80
CA GLU A 134 -13.78 11.80 1.41
C GLU A 134 -14.73 11.26 2.50
N THR A 135 -14.44 10.08 3.04
CA THR A 135 -15.33 9.39 4.00
C THR A 135 -15.30 10.02 5.38
N PHE A 136 -14.13 10.48 5.83
CA PHE A 136 -13.90 11.07 7.16
C PHE A 136 -13.54 12.56 7.07
N ALA A 137 -14.10 13.27 6.08
CA ALA A 137 -13.81 14.68 5.81
C ALA A 137 -13.90 15.56 7.07
N GLN A 138 -14.94 15.36 7.89
CA GLN A 138 -15.12 16.12 9.13
C GLN A 138 -13.97 15.94 10.14
N GLN A 139 -13.39 14.73 10.22
CA GLN A 139 -12.28 14.46 11.14
C GLN A 139 -10.98 15.09 10.64
N TYR A 140 -10.71 15.03 9.32
CA TYR A 140 -9.58 15.71 8.71
C TYR A 140 -9.71 17.24 8.82
N GLU A 141 -10.91 17.78 8.64
CA GLU A 141 -11.15 19.22 8.79
C GLU A 141 -10.92 19.68 10.22
N ALA A 142 -11.51 18.97 11.20
CA ALA A 142 -11.32 19.27 12.62
C ALA A 142 -9.85 19.16 13.04
N LEU A 143 -9.11 18.18 12.50
CA LEU A 143 -7.68 18.04 12.72
C LEU A 143 -6.88 19.20 12.12
N ASN A 144 -7.23 19.65 10.91
CA ASN A 144 -6.49 20.68 10.17
C ASN A 144 -6.83 22.10 10.61
N GLN A 145 -7.99 22.36 11.20
CA GLN A 145 -8.44 23.71 11.58
C GLN A 145 -7.40 24.48 12.43
N PRO A 146 -6.83 23.91 13.52
CA PRO A 146 -5.85 24.63 14.33
C PRO A 146 -4.57 25.00 13.57
N TYR A 147 -4.22 24.20 12.55
CA TYR A 147 -3.05 24.47 11.70
C TYR A 147 -3.33 25.61 10.72
N HIS A 148 -4.56 25.69 10.18
CA HIS A 148 -4.98 26.83 9.35
C HIS A 148 -4.94 28.14 10.16
N ASP A 149 -5.49 28.16 11.36
CA ASP A 149 -5.51 29.35 12.23
C ASP A 149 -4.08 29.81 12.58
N ARG A 150 -3.18 28.85 12.90
CA ARG A 150 -1.76 29.13 13.17
C ARG A 150 -1.04 29.65 11.93
N LEU A 151 -1.33 29.10 10.74
CA LEU A 151 -0.73 29.54 9.49
C LEU A 151 -1.16 30.97 9.15
N GLU A 152 -2.44 31.30 9.30
CA GLU A 152 -2.94 32.66 9.09
C GLU A 152 -2.21 33.66 10.00
N THR A 153 -2.04 33.31 11.27
CA THR A 153 -1.31 34.12 12.25
C THR A 153 0.16 34.35 11.83
N LEU A 154 0.85 33.32 11.34
CA LEU A 154 2.25 33.42 10.90
C LEU A 154 2.44 34.27 9.63
N LEU A 155 1.41 34.39 8.80
CA LEU A 155 1.45 35.15 7.55
C LEU A 155 0.99 36.60 7.69
N LEU A 156 0.57 37.02 8.90
CA LEU A 156 0.25 38.42 9.16
C LEU A 156 1.51 39.29 8.98
N PRO A 157 1.42 40.42 8.24
CA PRO A 157 2.56 41.30 8.03
C PRO A 157 3.00 41.96 9.34
N GLU A 158 4.20 41.63 9.82
CA GLU A 158 4.81 42.21 11.00
C GLU A 158 6.01 43.10 10.58
N GLU A 159 6.05 44.34 11.05
CA GLU A 159 7.17 45.26 10.76
C GLU A 159 8.47 44.74 11.40
N GLY A 160 9.48 44.47 10.57
CA GLY A 160 10.77 43.91 11.02
C GLY A 160 10.81 42.39 11.12
N ALA A 161 9.78 41.68 10.64
CA ALA A 161 9.80 40.23 10.55
C ALA A 161 10.94 39.73 9.67
N ASN A 162 11.71 38.79 10.21
CA ASN A 162 12.74 38.10 9.45
C ASN A 162 12.06 37.03 8.58
N GLU A 163 12.00 37.27 7.28
CA GLU A 163 11.40 36.36 6.28
C GLU A 163 11.90 34.91 6.43
N LYS A 164 13.18 34.72 6.77
CA LYS A 164 13.75 33.38 6.98
C LYS A 164 13.11 32.66 8.18
N GLN A 165 12.83 33.37 9.27
CA GLN A 165 12.20 32.80 10.46
C GLN A 165 10.74 32.43 10.18
N VAL A 166 10.04 33.24 9.38
CA VAL A 166 8.66 32.95 8.95
C VAL A 166 8.62 31.68 8.08
N ILE A 167 9.50 31.56 7.09
CA ILE A 167 9.59 30.37 6.23
C ILE A 167 9.88 29.11 7.06
N GLU A 168 10.80 29.18 8.02
CA GLU A 168 11.13 28.06 8.90
C GLU A 168 9.93 27.67 9.79
N ALA A 169 9.22 28.64 10.36
CA ALA A 169 8.02 28.39 11.16
C ALA A 169 6.89 27.74 10.35
N VAL A 170 6.67 28.20 9.12
CA VAL A 170 5.69 27.60 8.19
C VAL A 170 6.08 26.17 7.83
N GLY A 171 7.37 25.91 7.58
CA GLY A 171 7.88 24.56 7.31
C GLY A 171 7.63 23.61 8.49
N MET A 172 7.99 24.03 9.71
CA MET A 172 7.73 23.23 10.92
C MET A 172 6.23 22.96 11.14
N LEU A 173 5.37 23.96 10.89
CA LEU A 173 3.92 23.79 11.00
C LEU A 173 3.38 22.79 9.97
N ALA A 174 3.90 22.83 8.73
CA ALA A 174 3.52 21.89 7.68
C ALA A 174 3.97 20.45 8.00
N ASP A 175 5.15 20.27 8.59
CA ASP A 175 5.66 18.98 9.04
C ASP A 175 4.82 18.42 10.20
N GLU A 176 4.48 19.26 11.18
CA GLU A 176 3.59 18.93 12.31
C GLU A 176 2.22 18.46 11.81
N ARG A 177 1.59 19.24 10.92
CA ARG A 177 0.31 18.89 10.28
C ARG A 177 0.40 17.57 9.52
N SER A 178 1.47 17.36 8.75
CA SER A 178 1.67 16.13 7.97
C SER A 178 1.90 14.91 8.86
N ALA A 179 2.52 15.07 10.03
CA ALA A 179 2.62 14.01 11.03
C ALA A 179 1.24 13.67 11.63
N ALA A 180 0.47 14.68 12.00
CA ALA A 180 -0.87 14.50 12.57
C ALA A 180 -1.83 13.82 11.57
N GLU A 181 -1.82 14.24 10.31
CA GLU A 181 -2.64 13.61 9.25
C GLU A 181 -2.26 12.15 9.02
N ARG A 182 -0.96 11.82 9.09
CA ARG A 182 -0.49 10.42 8.99
C ARG A 182 -0.99 9.57 10.16
N GLU A 183 -0.94 10.10 11.38
CA GLU A 183 -1.45 9.40 12.56
C GLU A 183 -2.96 9.15 12.49
N LEU A 184 -3.74 10.16 12.07
CA LEU A 184 -5.18 10.00 11.84
C LEU A 184 -5.45 8.95 10.75
N THR A 185 -4.71 9.00 9.65
CA THR A 185 -4.82 8.04 8.54
C THR A 185 -4.59 6.61 9.04
N LEU A 186 -3.53 6.37 9.83
CA LEU A 186 -3.24 5.05 10.39
C LEU A 186 -4.33 4.60 11.37
N THR A 187 -4.80 5.48 12.23
CA THR A 187 -5.86 5.19 13.21
C THR A 187 -7.16 4.77 12.52
N LEU A 188 -7.62 5.54 11.54
CA LEU A 188 -8.81 5.22 10.74
C LEU A 188 -8.64 3.90 9.98
N THR A 189 -7.47 3.70 9.38
CA THR A 189 -7.17 2.48 8.63
C THR A 189 -7.20 1.24 9.51
N LEU A 190 -6.61 1.31 10.71
CA LEU A 190 -6.63 0.22 11.69
C LEU A 190 -8.04 -0.10 12.17
N GLY A 191 -8.88 0.93 12.38
CA GLY A 191 -10.30 0.76 12.70
C GLY A 191 -11.02 -0.04 11.61
N LEU A 192 -10.93 0.42 10.36
CA LEU A 192 -11.56 -0.24 9.20
C LEU A 192 -11.05 -1.67 8.98
N LEU A 193 -9.75 -1.92 9.16
CA LEU A 193 -9.18 -3.27 9.05
C LEU A 193 -9.69 -4.23 10.13
N THR A 194 -10.06 -3.70 11.30
CA THR A 194 -10.61 -4.46 12.42
C THR A 194 -12.10 -4.74 12.22
N GLU A 195 -12.85 -3.76 11.69
CA GLU A 195 -14.26 -3.89 11.32
C GLU A 195 -14.48 -4.83 10.13
N HIS A 196 -13.49 -4.92 9.23
CA HIS A 196 -13.52 -5.76 8.03
C HIS A 196 -12.37 -6.78 8.05
N PRO A 197 -12.45 -7.81 8.93
CA PRO A 197 -11.44 -8.85 8.99
C PRO A 197 -11.44 -9.67 7.71
N TRP A 198 -10.26 -10.16 7.32
CA TRP A 198 -10.14 -11.05 6.17
C TRP A 198 -10.90 -12.35 6.43
N ARG A 199 -11.87 -12.68 5.56
CA ARG A 199 -12.70 -13.89 5.70
C ARG A 199 -12.18 -15.12 4.98
N GLY A 200 -11.06 -15.02 4.28
CA GLY A 200 -10.55 -16.11 3.46
C GLY A 200 -11.41 -16.38 2.23
N VAL A 201 -10.77 -16.87 1.17
CA VAL A 201 -11.48 -17.71 0.18
C VAL A 201 -11.07 -19.13 0.55
N LEU A 202 -12.03 -19.92 1.03
CA LEU A 202 -11.87 -21.37 1.22
C LEU A 202 -11.67 -22.06 -0.14
#